data_AF-G8LXB3-F1
#
_entry.id   AF-G8LXB3-F1
#
_cell.length_a   1.000
_cell.length_b   1.000
_cell.length_c   1.000
_cell.angle_alpha   90.00
_cell.angle_beta   90.00
_cell.angle_gamma   90.00
#
_symmetry.space_group_name_H-M   'P 1'
#
loop_
_entity.id
_entity.type
_entity.pdbx_description
1 polymer ?
#
loop_
_entity_poly.entity_id
_entity_poly.type
_entity_poly.pdbx_seq_one_letter_code
_entity_poly.pdbx_strand_id
1 'polypeptide(L)'
;MPEVFISKVLEIKGMTCVNCEMRIEKKLKNMEGIKAVKAVYSQSKVNVIYDKDRINLDSIIKAVEELDYQVMAATDGKKANDREKRSDGDYKLSVNQLLGIVIIVLAVYLAVKNTVGFNFIPQVNRDMGYGMLFTVGLLTSLHCIAMCGGINLSQCIAYTFDEAEKGSISKLKPTLLYNGGRVISYTVIGGLVGALGSLVSFPGRAKGIVAIVSGILMIIMGINMLNIFPWLRKINPRMPKVLSRAVFNNNGKRGPFYIGLLNGLMPCGPLQAMQIYALGTGSFYRGAMSMFFFSIGTVPLMFGFGAVSSLISSKFSRRMMKASAVLVIILGIVMTGRGFNLSGLNIAFANQKAKNIARIENGVQLVTTEMKSGSYDPIVVQKGVLVRWTIKADESELNGCNNPVTIPKYNIVKKLVPGDNVIEFMPLETGNINYTCWMGMINGYIKVVDNLDEVDVNDIK
;
A
#
# COMPACT_ATOMS: atom_id res chain seq x y z
N MET A 1 55.94 -8.12 6.37
CA MET A 1 55.34 -7.47 7.55
C MET A 1 53.99 -8.13 7.81
N PRO A 2 53.59 -8.45 9.05
CA PRO A 2 52.29 -9.04 9.32
C PRO A 2 51.17 -8.01 9.06
N GLU A 3 50.17 -8.36 8.25
CA GLU A 3 49.03 -7.48 7.93
C GLU A 3 48.25 -7.11 9.21
N VAL A 4 48.17 -5.81 9.52
CA VAL A 4 47.48 -5.32 10.73
C VAL A 4 46.06 -4.90 10.37
N PHE A 5 45.11 -5.79 10.66
CA PHE A 5 43.69 -5.53 10.45
C PHE A 5 43.07 -4.75 11.61
N ILE A 6 42.41 -3.64 11.29
CA ILE A 6 41.65 -2.81 12.24
C ILE A 6 40.15 -3.05 12.01
N SER A 7 39.39 -3.16 13.10
CA SER A 7 37.93 -3.24 13.06
C SER A 7 37.34 -1.92 13.56
N LYS A 8 36.52 -1.27 12.73
CA LYS A 8 35.78 -0.05 13.09
C LYS A 8 34.28 -0.23 12.88
N VAL A 9 33.50 0.47 13.70
CA VAL A 9 32.04 0.58 13.59
C VAL A 9 31.70 2.02 13.25
N LEU A 10 31.14 2.24 12.07
CA LEU A 10 30.71 3.55 11.57
C LEU A 10 29.21 3.72 11.80
N GLU A 11 28.81 4.80 12.47
CA GLU A 11 27.40 5.19 12.58
C GLU A 11 27.00 6.05 11.39
N ILE A 12 26.02 5.59 10.62
CA ILE A 12 25.64 6.18 9.33
C ILE A 12 24.27 6.82 9.41
N LYS A 13 24.21 8.12 9.13
CA LYS A 13 22.97 8.88 8.93
C LYS A 13 22.61 8.91 7.44
N GLY A 14 21.34 8.69 7.14
CA GLY A 14 20.82 8.60 5.76
C GLY A 14 20.56 7.18 5.26
N MET A 15 20.87 6.15 6.06
CA MET A 15 20.53 4.76 5.72
C MET A 15 19.03 4.50 5.98
N THR A 16 18.24 4.34 4.91
CA THR A 16 16.76 4.25 5.00
C THR A 16 16.18 2.89 4.62
N CYS A 17 16.97 2.00 4.01
CA CYS A 17 16.50 0.67 3.63
C CYS A 17 17.64 -0.37 3.53
N VAL A 18 17.27 -1.64 3.38
CA VAL A 18 18.18 -2.77 3.14
C VAL A 18 19.03 -2.56 1.88
N ASN A 19 18.51 -1.83 0.88
CA ASN A 19 19.30 -1.50 -0.31
C ASN A 19 20.46 -0.54 0.01
N CYS A 20 20.30 0.34 1.01
CA CYS A 20 21.39 1.18 1.49
C CYS A 20 22.49 0.35 2.19
N GLU A 21 22.13 -0.70 2.94
CA GLU A 21 23.12 -1.64 3.51
C GLU A 21 23.99 -2.22 2.40
N MET A 22 23.35 -2.82 1.40
CA MET A 22 24.03 -3.52 0.31
C MET A 22 24.85 -2.58 -0.58
N ARG A 23 24.39 -1.34 -0.80
CA ARG A 23 25.12 -0.32 -1.57
C ARG A 23 26.44 0.06 -0.90
N ILE A 24 26.40 0.33 0.40
CA ILE A 24 27.60 0.64 1.19
C ILE A 24 28.52 -0.57 1.23
N GLU A 25 27.99 -1.77 1.49
CA GLU A 25 28.80 -3.00 1.46
C GLU A 25 29.50 -3.21 0.13
N LYS A 26 28.81 -3.01 -1.00
CA LYS A 26 29.37 -3.23 -2.33
C LYS A 26 30.49 -2.23 -2.66
N LYS A 27 30.28 -0.93 -2.38
CA LYS A 27 31.31 0.10 -2.61
C LYS A 27 32.56 -0.20 -1.78
N LEU A 28 32.38 -0.50 -0.49
CA LEU A 28 33.51 -0.75 0.41
C LEU A 28 34.20 -2.09 0.12
N LYS A 29 33.48 -3.17 -0.21
CA LYS A 29 34.09 -4.46 -0.59
C LYS A 29 34.96 -4.39 -1.84
N ASN A 30 34.70 -3.42 -2.72
CA ASN A 30 35.47 -3.22 -3.94
C ASN A 30 36.72 -2.35 -3.75
N MET A 31 36.95 -1.82 -2.54
CA MET A 31 38.16 -1.04 -2.25
C MET A 31 39.29 -1.98 -1.85
N GLU A 32 40.48 -1.76 -2.40
CA GLU A 32 41.68 -2.49 -2.00
C GLU A 32 42.02 -2.20 -0.53
N GLY A 33 42.37 -3.25 0.23
CA GLY A 33 42.63 -3.17 1.67
C GLY A 33 41.41 -3.43 2.57
N ILE A 34 40.21 -3.63 2.02
CA ILE A 34 39.02 -4.00 2.80
C ILE A 34 38.90 -5.54 2.89
N LYS A 35 38.94 -6.09 4.10
CA LYS A 35 38.82 -7.54 4.35
C LYS A 35 37.37 -7.99 4.51
N ALA A 36 36.58 -7.24 5.27
CA ALA A 36 35.18 -7.56 5.50
C ALA A 36 34.37 -6.31 5.81
N VAL A 37 33.14 -6.27 5.30
CA VAL A 37 32.18 -5.19 5.57
C VAL A 37 30.81 -5.79 5.82
N LYS A 38 30.14 -5.29 6.86
CA LYS A 38 28.76 -5.62 7.17
C LYS A 38 27.99 -4.37 7.55
N ALA A 39 27.02 -3.98 6.74
CA ALA A 39 26.13 -2.88 7.01
C ALA A 39 24.81 -3.38 7.62
N VAL A 40 24.28 -2.65 8.59
CA VAL A 40 23.06 -3.00 9.31
C VAL A 40 22.18 -1.74 9.47
N TYR A 41 21.23 -1.55 8.56
CA TYR A 41 20.23 -0.48 8.52
C TYR A 41 19.36 -0.47 9.76
N SER A 42 19.01 -1.64 10.30
CA SER A 42 18.24 -1.67 11.55
C SER A 42 19.00 -1.04 12.73
N GLN A 43 20.32 -0.92 12.63
CA GLN A 43 21.19 -0.31 13.64
C GLN A 43 21.82 1.01 13.15
N SER A 44 21.61 1.39 11.89
CA SER A 44 22.32 2.50 11.26
C SER A 44 23.85 2.40 11.41
N LYS A 45 24.41 1.18 11.38
CA LYS A 45 25.83 0.89 11.62
C LYS A 45 26.48 0.13 10.47
N VAL A 46 27.76 0.40 10.21
CA VAL A 46 28.59 -0.33 9.25
C VAL A 46 29.86 -0.80 9.96
N ASN A 47 30.01 -2.12 10.05
CA ASN A 47 31.21 -2.74 10.59
C ASN A 47 32.20 -2.97 9.45
N VAL A 48 33.39 -2.42 9.55
CA VAL A 48 34.44 -2.52 8.53
C VAL A 48 35.71 -3.09 9.17
N ILE A 49 36.26 -4.12 8.54
CA ILE A 49 37.57 -4.70 8.85
C ILE A 49 38.48 -4.37 7.67
N TYR A 50 39.54 -3.62 7.91
CA TYR A 50 40.45 -3.13 6.87
C TYR A 50 41.92 -3.24 7.29
N ASP A 51 42.79 -3.36 6.29
CA ASP A 51 44.23 -3.36 6.43
C ASP A 51 44.72 -1.91 6.52
N LYS A 52 45.27 -1.53 7.69
CA LYS A 52 45.70 -0.15 7.95
C LYS A 52 46.84 0.30 7.03
N ASP A 53 47.61 -0.65 6.51
CA ASP A 53 48.80 -0.38 5.71
C ASP A 53 48.44 -0.13 4.23
N ARG A 54 47.21 -0.51 3.82
CA ARG A 54 46.70 -0.34 2.45
C ARG A 54 45.64 0.74 2.32
N ILE A 55 44.82 0.96 3.35
CA ILE A 55 43.74 1.94 3.33
C ILE A 55 43.54 2.59 4.71
N ASN A 56 43.26 3.89 4.71
CA ASN A 56 42.98 4.64 5.93
C ASN A 56 41.46 4.83 6.17
N LEU A 57 41.10 5.16 7.41
CA LEU A 57 39.70 5.34 7.82
C LEU A 57 39.04 6.51 7.07
N ASP A 58 39.79 7.58 6.79
CA ASP A 58 39.25 8.76 6.10
C ASP A 58 38.85 8.45 4.66
N SER A 59 39.60 7.62 3.94
CA SER A 59 39.22 7.15 2.61
C SER A 59 37.96 6.28 2.65
N ILE A 60 37.78 5.48 3.70
CA ILE A 60 36.56 4.68 3.91
C ILE A 60 35.36 5.62 4.18
N ILE A 61 35.55 6.63 5.03
CA ILE A 61 34.52 7.64 5.34
C ILE A 61 34.14 8.40 4.06
N LYS A 62 35.12 8.91 3.31
CA LYS A 62 34.91 9.59 2.03
C LYS A 62 34.15 8.71 1.04
N ALA A 63 34.50 7.44 0.93
CA ALA A 63 33.80 6.51 0.04
C ALA A 63 32.33 6.28 0.44
N VAL A 64 31.99 6.39 1.73
CA VAL A 64 30.61 6.35 2.22
C VAL A 64 29.90 7.69 1.98
N GLU A 65 30.60 8.81 2.13
CA GLU A 65 30.07 10.16 1.89
C GLU A 65 29.82 10.45 0.40
N GLU A 66 30.66 9.91 -0.50
CA GLU A 66 30.44 9.89 -1.95
C GLU A 66 29.12 9.21 -2.37
N LEU A 67 28.56 8.36 -1.50
CA LEU A 67 27.27 7.71 -1.74
C LEU A 67 26.07 8.51 -1.20
N ASP A 68 26.28 9.77 -0.78
CA ASP A 68 25.32 10.67 -0.12
C ASP A 68 24.88 10.21 1.29
N TYR A 69 25.74 9.46 1.99
CA TYR A 69 25.54 9.13 3.41
C TYR A 69 26.41 10.00 4.31
N GLN A 70 26.03 10.15 5.58
CA GLN A 70 26.84 10.89 6.56
C GLN A 70 27.37 9.95 7.63
N VAL A 71 28.68 9.98 7.88
CA VAL A 71 29.29 9.25 9.01
C VAL A 71 29.23 10.16 10.25
N MET A 72 28.48 9.74 11.27
CA MET A 72 28.26 10.51 12.50
C MET A 72 29.34 10.23 13.55
N ALA A 73 29.80 8.98 13.62
CA ALA A 73 30.81 8.53 14.57
C ALA A 73 31.54 7.31 14.03
N ALA A 74 32.80 7.15 14.40
CA ALA A 74 33.60 5.96 14.13
C ALA A 74 34.19 5.45 15.45
N THR A 75 33.82 4.24 15.87
CA THR A 75 34.25 3.63 17.12
C THR A 75 35.04 2.35 16.88
N ASP A 76 35.94 1.98 17.80
CA ASP A 76 36.67 0.72 17.72
C ASP A 76 35.74 -0.48 17.90
N GLY A 77 35.84 -1.43 16.97
CA GLY A 77 35.09 -2.69 17.05
C GLY A 77 35.73 -3.60 18.08
N LYS A 78 35.13 -3.73 19.27
CA LYS A 78 35.53 -4.77 20.23
C LYS A 78 35.29 -6.16 19.64
N LYS A 79 36.22 -7.10 19.88
CA LYS A 79 36.13 -8.50 19.47
C LYS A 79 34.80 -9.09 19.95
N ALA A 80 34.14 -9.84 19.08
CA ALA A 80 32.88 -10.51 19.34
C ALA A 80 33.04 -11.59 20.42
N ASN A 81 32.87 -11.18 21.68
CA ASN A 81 32.46 -12.03 22.80
C ASN A 81 32.03 -11.08 23.90
N ASP A 82 30.79 -10.60 23.82
CA ASP A 82 29.93 -10.38 24.97
C ASP A 82 28.53 -9.99 24.47
N ARG A 83 27.53 -10.74 24.93
CA ARG A 83 26.12 -10.38 24.80
C ARG A 83 25.87 -9.19 25.73
N GLU A 84 26.22 -7.99 25.31
CA GLU A 84 25.94 -6.80 26.11
C GLU A 84 24.60 -6.15 25.75
N LYS A 85 23.88 -5.84 26.83
CA LYS A 85 22.49 -5.39 26.91
C LYS A 85 22.19 -4.22 25.97
N ARG A 86 21.00 -4.32 25.37
CA ARG A 86 20.31 -3.23 24.68
C ARG A 86 20.28 -1.98 25.57
N SER A 87 20.98 -0.93 25.15
CA SER A 87 20.57 0.44 25.48
C SER A 87 19.41 0.77 24.54
N ASP A 88 18.19 0.55 25.06
CA ASP A 88 16.98 1.11 24.46
C ASP A 88 17.07 2.61 24.70
N GLY A 89 17.66 3.31 23.74
CA GLY A 89 17.75 4.77 23.77
C GLY A 89 16.35 5.33 23.76
N ASP A 90 15.95 5.88 24.91
CA ASP A 90 14.68 6.53 25.20
C ASP A 90 14.46 7.70 24.24
N TYR A 91 13.98 7.40 23.03
CA TYR A 91 13.44 8.39 22.10
C TYR A 91 12.04 8.75 22.58
N LYS A 92 11.97 9.61 23.61
CA LYS A 92 10.74 10.32 23.92
C LYS A 92 10.35 11.13 22.70
N LEU A 93 9.28 10.72 22.05
CA LEU A 93 8.60 11.57 21.09
C LEU A 93 8.31 12.90 21.76
N SER A 94 8.77 14.00 21.15
CA SER A 94 8.19 15.30 21.49
C SER A 94 6.71 15.18 21.12
N VAL A 95 5.84 15.32 22.12
CA VAL A 95 4.37 15.30 21.96
C VAL A 95 3.95 16.22 20.81
N ASN A 96 4.70 17.30 20.59
CA ASN A 96 4.50 18.28 19.52
C ASN A 96 4.71 17.70 18.11
N GLN A 97 5.61 16.72 17.93
CA GLN A 97 5.83 16.05 16.64
C GLN A 97 4.70 15.06 16.32
N LEU A 98 4.20 14.34 17.32
CA LEU A 98 3.02 13.47 17.17
C LEU A 98 1.78 14.28 16.86
N LEU A 99 1.54 15.34 17.65
CA LEU A 99 0.44 16.27 17.42
C LEU A 99 0.53 16.89 16.03
N GLY A 100 1.71 17.31 15.59
CA GLY A 100 1.91 17.86 14.25
C GLY A 100 1.52 16.89 13.13
N ILE A 101 1.91 15.62 13.23
CA ILE A 101 1.53 14.59 12.24
C ILE A 101 0.02 14.35 12.27
N VAL A 102 -0.58 14.23 13.46
CA VAL A 102 -2.03 14.00 13.62
C VAL A 102 -2.82 15.18 13.05
N ILE A 103 -2.41 16.41 13.32
CA ILE A 103 -3.05 17.63 12.79
C ILE A 103 -2.94 17.69 11.27
N ILE A 104 -1.78 17.38 10.69
CA ILE A 104 -1.61 17.36 9.23
C ILE A 104 -2.49 16.28 8.60
N VAL A 105 -2.52 15.07 9.17
CA VAL A 105 -3.37 13.98 8.69
C VAL A 105 -4.84 14.37 8.77
N LEU A 106 -5.28 14.96 9.89
CA LEU A 106 -6.65 15.42 10.08
C LEU A 106 -7.02 16.56 9.12
N ALA A 107 -6.11 17.54 8.92
CA ALA A 107 -6.32 18.66 8.02
C ALA A 107 -6.41 18.21 6.56
N VAL A 108 -5.53 17.29 6.13
CA VAL A 108 -5.60 16.69 4.79
C VAL A 108 -6.88 15.87 4.64
N TYR A 109 -7.27 15.09 5.65
CA TYR A 109 -8.52 14.33 5.64
C TYR A 109 -9.75 15.24 5.50
N LEU A 110 -9.82 16.32 6.28
CA LEU A 110 -10.90 17.30 6.22
C LEU A 110 -10.90 18.06 4.90
N ALA A 111 -9.73 18.46 4.39
CA ALA A 111 -9.60 19.12 3.10
C ALA A 111 -10.10 18.22 1.96
N VAL A 112 -9.66 16.96 1.91
CA VAL A 112 -10.13 15.98 0.91
C VAL A 112 -11.63 15.76 1.02
N LYS A 113 -12.19 15.72 2.25
CA LYS A 113 -13.64 15.60 2.46
C LYS A 113 -14.41 16.83 1.95
N ASN A 114 -13.84 18.04 2.05
CA ASN A 114 -14.58 19.29 1.89
C ASN A 114 -14.36 20.05 0.56
N THR A 115 -13.30 19.76 -0.21
CA THR A 115 -13.01 20.51 -1.45
C THR A 115 -13.47 19.77 -2.72
N VAL A 116 -13.20 18.46 -2.87
CA VAL A 116 -13.56 17.70 -4.09
C VAL A 116 -13.85 16.20 -3.83
N GLY A 117 -13.55 15.65 -2.65
CA GLY A 117 -13.58 14.20 -2.44
C GLY A 117 -12.54 13.45 -3.30
N PHE A 118 -12.46 12.13 -3.18
CA PHE A 118 -11.68 11.29 -4.09
C PHE A 118 -12.32 11.12 -5.48
N ASN A 119 -13.29 11.96 -5.85
CA ASN A 119 -14.08 11.87 -7.09
C ASN A 119 -13.26 12.08 -8.38
N PHE A 120 -11.99 12.49 -8.26
CA PHE A 120 -11.06 12.54 -9.38
C PHE A 120 -10.53 11.16 -9.81
N ILE A 121 -10.64 10.14 -8.96
CA ILE A 121 -10.28 8.76 -9.33
C ILE A 121 -11.45 8.19 -10.14
N PRO A 122 -11.25 7.82 -11.42
CA PRO A 122 -12.31 7.26 -12.24
C PRO A 122 -12.84 6.01 -11.55
N GLN A 123 -14.16 5.96 -11.40
CA GLN A 123 -14.83 4.86 -10.73
C GLN A 123 -14.56 3.55 -11.47
N VAL A 124 -14.08 2.55 -10.73
CA VAL A 124 -13.68 1.27 -11.33
C VAL A 124 -14.91 0.37 -11.44
N ASN A 125 -15.43 0.18 -12.64
CA ASN A 125 -16.63 -0.63 -12.91
C ASN A 125 -16.25 -1.88 -13.70
N ARG A 126 -16.91 -3.02 -13.48
CA ARG A 126 -16.65 -4.29 -14.20
C ARG A 126 -16.71 -4.16 -15.72
N ASP A 127 -17.53 -3.24 -16.22
CA ASP A 127 -17.74 -3.00 -17.65
C ASP A 127 -16.82 -1.90 -18.22
N MET A 128 -15.79 -1.48 -17.49
CA MET A 128 -14.80 -0.53 -18.00
C MET A 128 -14.05 -1.08 -19.21
N GLY A 129 -14.04 -0.32 -20.29
CA GLY A 129 -13.12 -0.54 -21.40
C GLY A 129 -11.66 -0.37 -20.97
N TYR A 130 -10.74 -1.01 -21.69
CA TYR A 130 -9.30 -0.95 -21.43
C TYR A 130 -8.73 0.48 -21.45
N GLY A 131 -9.30 1.39 -22.25
CA GLY A 131 -8.91 2.80 -22.27
C GLY A 131 -9.17 3.50 -20.92
N MET A 132 -10.28 3.18 -20.25
CA MET A 132 -10.56 3.72 -18.92
C MET A 132 -9.60 3.15 -17.86
N LEU A 133 -9.21 1.87 -17.97
CA LEU A 133 -8.20 1.27 -17.09
C LEU A 133 -6.82 1.93 -17.27
N PHE A 134 -6.45 2.28 -18.51
CA PHE A 134 -5.26 3.08 -18.78
C PHE A 134 -5.35 4.46 -18.12
N THR A 135 -6.47 5.17 -18.24
CA THR A 135 -6.68 6.48 -17.59
C THR A 135 -6.62 6.37 -16.07
N VAL A 136 -7.23 5.33 -15.48
CA VAL A 136 -7.10 5.07 -14.04
C VAL A 136 -5.64 4.83 -13.66
N GLY A 137 -4.89 4.07 -14.47
CA GLY A 137 -3.45 3.88 -14.28
C GLY A 137 -2.67 5.19 -14.32
N LEU A 138 -2.97 6.06 -15.29
CA LEU A 138 -2.36 7.37 -15.43
C LEU A 138 -2.63 8.25 -14.21
N LEU A 139 -3.87 8.35 -13.76
CA LEU A 139 -4.22 9.17 -12.59
C LEU A 139 -3.66 8.57 -11.28
N THR A 140 -3.66 7.24 -11.17
CA THR A 140 -3.07 6.50 -10.04
C THR A 140 -1.55 6.69 -9.96
N SER A 141 -0.89 7.00 -11.06
CA SER A 141 0.56 7.14 -11.08
C SER A 141 1.06 8.30 -10.21
N LEU A 142 0.23 9.31 -9.90
CA LEU A 142 0.55 10.36 -8.92
C LEU A 142 0.85 9.74 -7.55
N HIS A 143 0.07 8.72 -7.14
CA HIS A 143 0.35 7.92 -5.96
C HIS A 143 1.60 7.05 -6.13
N CYS A 144 1.81 6.46 -7.32
CA CYS A 144 3.03 5.70 -7.59
C CYS A 144 4.30 6.57 -7.51
N ILE A 145 4.27 7.84 -7.94
CA ILE A 145 5.38 8.79 -7.78
C ILE A 145 5.68 9.01 -6.30
N ALA A 146 4.65 9.22 -5.48
CA ALA A 146 4.84 9.41 -4.05
C ALA A 146 5.48 8.18 -3.37
N MET A 147 4.94 6.97 -3.60
CA MET A 147 5.38 5.77 -2.89
C MET A 147 6.52 5.01 -3.60
N CYS A 148 6.31 4.66 -4.87
CA CYS A 148 7.26 3.89 -5.67
C CYS A 148 8.33 4.76 -6.34
N GLY A 149 8.16 6.08 -6.39
CA GLY A 149 9.13 6.99 -6.99
C GLY A 149 10.46 7.00 -6.26
N GLY A 150 10.46 6.89 -4.93
CA GLY A 150 11.70 6.73 -4.15
C GLY A 150 12.45 5.42 -4.48
N ILE A 151 11.72 4.34 -4.76
CA ILE A 151 12.30 3.06 -5.18
C ILE A 151 12.89 3.21 -6.58
N ASN A 152 12.13 3.72 -7.55
CA ASN A 152 12.59 3.98 -8.92
C ASN A 152 13.87 4.86 -8.91
N LEU A 153 13.86 5.94 -8.14
CA LEU A 153 15.00 6.84 -7.97
C LEU A 153 16.22 6.13 -7.37
N SER A 154 16.02 5.31 -6.33
CA SER A 154 17.12 4.54 -5.74
C SER A 154 17.77 3.57 -6.73
N GLN A 155 17.00 3.07 -7.71
CA GLN A 155 17.53 2.21 -8.77
C GLN A 155 18.30 3.00 -9.81
N CYS A 156 17.84 4.20 -10.19
CA CYS A 156 18.56 5.07 -11.11
C CYS A 156 19.91 5.52 -10.53
N ILE A 157 19.95 5.86 -9.24
CA ILE A 157 21.18 6.28 -8.56
C ILE A 157 22.15 5.11 -8.32
N ALA A 158 21.64 3.91 -8.06
CA ALA A 158 22.46 2.73 -7.81
C ALA A 158 22.94 2.03 -9.10
N TYR A 159 22.39 2.38 -10.26
CA TYR A 159 22.73 1.77 -11.54
C TYR A 159 24.12 2.20 -12.01
N THR A 160 24.97 1.24 -12.33
CA THR A 160 26.34 1.49 -12.83
C THR A 160 26.29 1.52 -14.37
N PHE A 161 26.58 2.67 -14.96
CA PHE A 161 26.71 2.82 -16.42
C PHE A 161 28.10 2.36 -16.87
N ASP A 162 28.18 1.68 -18.02
CA ASP A 162 29.48 1.39 -18.64
C ASP A 162 30.06 2.69 -19.22
N GLU A 163 31.39 2.88 -19.16
CA GLU A 163 32.06 4.12 -19.60
C GLU A 163 31.78 4.49 -21.07
N ALA A 164 31.39 3.53 -21.90
CA ALA A 164 31.03 3.72 -23.30
C ALA A 164 29.58 4.21 -23.53
N GLU A 165 28.68 4.14 -22.55
CA GLU A 165 27.27 4.55 -22.65
C GLU A 165 27.04 5.98 -22.09
N LYS A 166 27.75 7.01 -22.58
CA LYS A 166 27.61 8.43 -22.15
C LYS A 166 26.47 9.21 -22.85
N GLY A 167 25.42 8.54 -23.32
CA GLY A 167 24.26 9.21 -23.94
C GLY A 167 23.22 9.68 -22.91
N SER A 168 22.50 10.78 -23.16
CA SER A 168 21.36 11.20 -22.32
C SER A 168 20.28 10.10 -22.19
N ILE A 169 20.15 9.26 -23.23
CA ILE A 169 19.21 8.13 -23.30
C ILE A 169 19.65 6.95 -22.42
N SER A 170 20.96 6.72 -22.23
CA SER A 170 21.45 5.61 -21.39
C SER A 170 21.03 5.80 -19.93
N LYS A 171 20.94 7.05 -19.45
CA LYS A 171 20.45 7.41 -18.11
C LYS A 171 18.99 7.00 -17.85
N LEU A 172 18.20 6.74 -18.90
CA LEU A 172 16.81 6.31 -18.79
C LEU A 172 16.65 4.78 -18.74
N LYS A 173 17.70 4.03 -19.06
CA LYS A 173 17.75 2.56 -19.03
C LYS A 173 17.29 1.94 -17.69
N PRO A 174 17.74 2.40 -16.50
CA PRO A 174 17.26 1.86 -15.23
C PRO A 174 15.75 2.08 -15.03
N THR A 175 15.23 3.26 -15.39
CA THR A 175 13.80 3.57 -15.32
C THR A 175 12.98 2.68 -16.25
N LEU A 176 13.48 2.42 -17.46
CA LEU A 176 12.82 1.55 -18.44
C LEU A 176 12.81 0.09 -17.95
N LEU A 177 13.94 -0.41 -17.45
CA LEU A 177 14.05 -1.76 -16.87
C LEU A 177 13.09 -1.93 -15.69
N TYR A 178 13.05 -0.96 -14.78
CA TYR A 178 12.15 -0.97 -13.64
C TYR A 178 10.68 -1.02 -14.05
N ASN A 179 10.23 -0.09 -14.92
CA ASN A 179 8.84 -0.07 -15.37
C ASN A 179 8.48 -1.27 -16.25
N GLY A 180 9.41 -1.79 -17.06
CA GLY A 180 9.24 -3.03 -17.80
C GLY A 180 8.99 -4.22 -16.88
N GLY A 181 9.77 -4.36 -15.81
CA GLY A 181 9.53 -5.37 -14.77
C GLY A 181 8.16 -5.20 -14.10
N ARG A 182 7.74 -3.95 -13.82
CA ARG A 182 6.42 -3.66 -13.23
C ARG A 182 5.27 -4.08 -14.12
N VAL A 183 5.31 -3.71 -15.40
CA VAL A 183 4.25 -4.05 -16.37
C VAL A 183 4.13 -5.56 -16.51
N ILE A 184 5.25 -6.28 -16.65
CA ILE A 184 5.25 -7.74 -16.73
C ILE A 184 4.64 -8.34 -15.46
N SER A 185 5.09 -7.91 -14.28
CA SER A 185 4.61 -8.45 -13.01
C SER A 185 3.12 -8.20 -12.77
N TYR A 186 2.65 -6.98 -12.99
CA TYR A 186 1.25 -6.62 -12.83
C TYR A 186 0.37 -7.43 -13.77
N THR A 187 0.80 -7.59 -15.03
CA THR A 187 0.08 -8.38 -16.06
C THR A 187 -0.01 -9.85 -15.68
N VAL A 188 1.11 -10.47 -15.28
CA VAL A 188 1.16 -11.89 -14.90
C VAL A 188 0.34 -12.15 -13.64
N ILE A 189 0.53 -11.36 -12.59
CA ILE A 189 -0.24 -11.50 -11.35
C ILE A 189 -1.72 -11.24 -11.60
N GLY A 190 -2.05 -10.24 -12.42
CA GLY A 190 -3.43 -9.96 -12.86
C GLY A 190 -4.08 -11.13 -13.56
N GLY A 191 -3.36 -11.79 -14.47
CA GLY A 191 -3.85 -13.00 -15.14
C GLY A 191 -4.07 -14.14 -14.15
N LEU A 192 -3.12 -14.39 -13.26
CA LEU A 192 -3.25 -15.44 -12.24
C LEU A 192 -4.45 -15.18 -11.32
N VAL A 193 -4.61 -13.95 -10.83
CA VAL A 193 -5.73 -13.54 -9.99
C VAL A 193 -7.06 -13.61 -10.77
N GLY A 194 -7.08 -13.20 -12.03
CA GLY A 194 -8.27 -13.35 -12.89
C GLY A 194 -8.66 -14.80 -13.15
N ALA A 195 -7.68 -15.69 -13.34
CA ALA A 195 -7.91 -17.13 -13.45
C ALA A 195 -8.50 -17.70 -12.16
N LEU A 196 -7.95 -17.34 -11.00
CA LEU A 196 -8.48 -17.75 -9.70
C LEU A 196 -9.92 -17.29 -9.49
N GLY A 197 -10.32 -16.19 -10.12
CA GLY A 197 -11.70 -15.68 -10.10
C GLY A 197 -12.73 -16.62 -10.72
N SER A 198 -12.30 -17.50 -11.64
CA SER A 198 -13.18 -18.54 -12.22
C SER A 198 -13.39 -19.74 -11.30
N LEU A 199 -12.44 -19.98 -10.38
CA LEU A 199 -12.41 -21.16 -9.51
C LEU A 199 -12.93 -20.88 -8.09
N VAL A 200 -12.87 -19.63 -7.64
CA VAL A 200 -13.16 -19.27 -6.25
C VAL A 200 -13.97 -17.98 -6.18
N SER A 201 -15.25 -18.08 -5.80
CA SER A 201 -15.97 -16.93 -5.26
C SER A 201 -15.42 -16.64 -3.86
N PHE A 202 -14.39 -15.79 -3.77
CA PHE A 202 -13.80 -15.44 -2.49
C PHE A 202 -14.85 -14.76 -1.60
N PRO A 203 -15.19 -15.33 -0.42
CA PRO A 203 -16.17 -14.74 0.48
C PRO A 203 -15.68 -13.36 0.93
N GLY A 204 -16.61 -12.45 1.21
CA GLY A 204 -16.30 -11.07 1.64
C GLY A 204 -15.28 -11.03 2.79
N ARG A 205 -15.39 -11.97 3.74
CA ARG A 205 -14.43 -12.20 4.83
C ARG A 205 -12.98 -12.34 4.39
N ALA A 206 -12.70 -13.18 3.39
CA ALA A 206 -11.34 -13.40 2.92
C ALA A 206 -10.76 -12.13 2.27
N LYS A 207 -11.55 -11.45 1.44
CA LYS A 207 -11.16 -10.16 0.82
C LYS A 207 -10.89 -9.09 1.89
N GLY A 208 -11.74 -9.05 2.92
CA GLY A 208 -11.60 -8.15 4.04
C GLY A 208 -10.32 -8.38 4.86
N ILE A 209 -10.00 -9.64 5.19
CA ILE A 209 -8.76 -10.00 5.90
C ILE A 209 -7.52 -9.56 5.11
N VAL A 210 -7.49 -9.84 3.80
CA VAL A 210 -6.36 -9.44 2.93
C VAL A 210 -6.18 -7.92 2.93
N ALA A 211 -7.27 -7.16 2.84
CA ALA A 211 -7.23 -5.70 2.89
C ALA A 211 -6.79 -5.16 4.27
N ILE A 212 -7.26 -5.76 5.37
CA ILE A 212 -6.84 -5.39 6.74
C ILE A 212 -5.33 -5.63 6.92
N VAL A 213 -4.85 -6.84 6.62
CA VAL A 213 -3.43 -7.20 6.77
C VAL A 213 -2.56 -6.27 5.94
N SER A 214 -2.96 -6.03 4.69
CA SER A 214 -2.26 -5.12 3.79
C SER A 214 -2.27 -3.68 4.29
N GLY A 215 -3.39 -3.22 4.87
CA GLY A 215 -3.56 -1.87 5.40
C GLY A 215 -2.64 -1.62 6.58
N ILE A 216 -2.58 -2.57 7.50
CA ILE A 216 -1.66 -2.55 8.65
C ILE A 216 -0.20 -2.54 8.18
N LEU A 217 0.17 -3.38 7.21
CA LEU A 217 1.53 -3.39 6.64
C LEU A 217 1.89 -2.05 5.97
N MET A 218 0.95 -1.42 5.25
CA MET A 218 1.15 -0.09 4.68
C MET A 218 1.37 0.98 5.75
N ILE A 219 0.60 0.96 6.85
CA ILE A 219 0.76 1.88 7.97
C ILE A 219 2.16 1.71 8.59
N ILE A 220 2.56 0.47 8.89
CA ILE A 220 3.89 0.14 9.43
C ILE A 220 5.00 0.68 8.52
N MET A 221 4.88 0.46 7.21
CA MET A 221 5.84 0.94 6.23
C MET A 221 5.90 2.48 6.16
N GLY A 222 4.76 3.16 6.18
CA GLY A 222 4.70 4.62 6.19
C GLY A 222 5.31 5.22 7.47
N ILE A 223 5.06 4.63 8.64
CA ILE A 223 5.69 5.06 9.90
C ILE A 223 7.21 4.84 9.86
N ASN A 224 7.67 3.74 9.26
CA ASN A 224 9.09 3.46 9.08
C ASN A 224 9.76 4.47 8.13
N MET A 225 9.07 4.91 7.07
CA MET A 225 9.56 5.98 6.18
C MET A 225 9.75 7.33 6.92
N LEU A 226 8.96 7.62 7.95
CA LEU A 226 9.16 8.79 8.83
C LEU A 226 10.30 8.61 9.83
N ASN A 227 10.83 7.37 9.96
CA ASN A 227 11.90 6.98 10.87
C ASN A 227 11.63 7.35 12.35
N ILE A 228 10.35 7.36 12.74
CA ILE A 228 9.91 7.76 14.09
C ILE A 228 10.27 6.69 15.12
N PHE A 229 10.09 5.41 14.76
CA PHE A 229 10.34 4.28 15.65
C PHE A 229 11.36 3.32 15.03
N PRO A 230 12.65 3.41 15.40
CA PRO A 230 13.71 2.55 14.87
C PRO A 230 13.49 1.05 15.13
N TRP A 231 12.75 0.71 16.18
CA TRP A 231 12.25 -0.65 16.47
C TRP A 231 11.50 -1.25 15.27
N LEU A 232 10.66 -0.46 14.58
CA LEU A 232 9.72 -0.97 13.57
C LEU A 232 10.47 -1.54 12.36
N ARG A 233 11.74 -1.14 12.18
CA ARG A 233 12.65 -1.69 11.17
C ARG A 233 12.87 -3.20 11.30
N LYS A 234 12.68 -3.78 12.50
CA LYS A 234 12.80 -5.24 12.72
C LYS A 234 11.61 -6.03 12.18
N ILE A 235 10.45 -5.39 12.04
CA ILE A 235 9.20 -6.02 11.58
C ILE A 235 9.14 -6.08 10.05
N ASN A 236 9.95 -5.28 9.35
CA ASN A 236 9.97 -5.31 7.89
C ASN A 236 10.47 -6.67 7.36
N PRO A 237 9.70 -7.34 6.49
CA PRO A 237 10.12 -8.57 5.83
C PRO A 237 11.44 -8.32 5.08
N ARG A 238 12.49 -9.04 5.47
CA ARG A 238 13.77 -8.99 4.75
C ARG A 238 13.63 -9.73 3.43
N MET A 239 14.23 -9.22 2.37
CA MET A 239 14.29 -9.98 1.12
C MET A 239 15.02 -11.31 1.35
N PRO A 240 14.48 -12.44 0.91
CA PRO A 240 15.17 -13.72 0.96
C PRO A 240 16.53 -13.63 0.25
N LYS A 241 17.55 -14.33 0.78
CA LYS A 241 18.92 -14.29 0.23
C LYS A 241 19.00 -14.70 -1.25
N VAL A 242 18.06 -15.55 -1.71
CA VAL A 242 17.96 -15.97 -3.12
C VAL A 242 17.59 -14.79 -4.01
N LEU A 243 16.61 -14.00 -3.57
CA LEU A 243 16.11 -12.85 -4.30
C LEU A 243 17.09 -11.67 -4.26
N SER A 244 17.74 -11.44 -3.11
CA SER A 244 18.82 -10.45 -3.04
C SER A 244 19.95 -10.82 -4.00
N ARG A 245 20.33 -12.11 -4.05
CA ARG A 245 21.37 -12.56 -4.98
C ARG A 245 20.98 -12.32 -6.43
N ALA A 246 19.73 -12.58 -6.82
CA ALA A 246 19.23 -12.31 -8.18
C ALA A 246 19.22 -10.80 -8.54
N VAL A 247 18.82 -9.93 -7.61
CA VAL A 247 18.80 -8.47 -7.82
C VAL A 247 20.20 -7.90 -8.00
N PHE A 248 21.22 -8.45 -7.32
CA PHE A 248 22.59 -7.92 -7.37
C PHE A 248 23.56 -8.75 -8.21
N ASN A 249 23.14 -9.90 -8.76
CA ASN A 249 23.97 -10.69 -9.68
C ASN A 249 24.28 -9.87 -10.94
N ASN A 250 25.46 -10.06 -11.53
CA ASN A 250 25.91 -9.34 -12.73
C ASN A 250 26.05 -7.80 -12.51
N ASN A 251 26.77 -7.40 -11.47
CA ASN A 251 27.08 -6.01 -11.10
C ASN A 251 25.87 -5.10 -10.84
N GLY A 252 24.65 -5.63 -10.66
CA GLY A 252 23.45 -4.83 -10.45
C GLY A 252 22.84 -4.24 -11.72
N LYS A 253 23.36 -4.60 -12.92
CA LYS A 253 22.83 -4.15 -14.22
C LYS A 253 21.39 -4.61 -14.47
N ARG A 254 20.95 -5.70 -13.85
CA ARG A 254 19.55 -6.19 -13.93
C ARG A 254 18.73 -5.89 -12.67
N GLY A 255 19.32 -5.23 -11.68
CA GLY A 255 18.67 -4.90 -10.41
C GLY A 255 17.35 -4.14 -10.58
N PRO A 256 17.29 -3.08 -11.40
CA PRO A 256 16.04 -2.33 -11.60
C PRO A 256 14.90 -3.21 -12.14
N PHE A 257 15.20 -4.11 -13.08
CA PHE A 257 14.21 -5.02 -13.67
C PHE A 257 13.64 -5.99 -12.63
N TYR A 258 14.50 -6.63 -11.83
CA TYR A 258 14.05 -7.55 -10.79
C TYR A 258 13.26 -6.84 -9.69
N ILE A 259 13.65 -5.63 -9.29
CA ILE A 259 12.88 -4.84 -8.33
C ILE A 259 11.53 -4.42 -8.94
N GLY A 260 11.49 -4.12 -10.24
CA GLY A 260 10.25 -3.91 -10.98
C GLY A 260 9.34 -5.14 -10.93
N LEU A 261 9.90 -6.34 -11.15
CA LEU A 261 9.15 -7.59 -11.06
C LEU A 261 8.56 -7.83 -9.66
N LEU A 262 9.28 -7.46 -8.61
CA LEU A 262 8.80 -7.59 -7.24
C LEU A 262 7.72 -6.59 -6.86
N ASN A 263 7.63 -5.47 -7.58
CA ASN A 263 6.67 -4.42 -7.26
C ASN A 263 5.22 -4.88 -7.38
N GLY A 264 4.91 -5.83 -8.27
CA GLY A 264 3.56 -6.40 -8.39
C GLY A 264 3.09 -7.20 -7.18
N LEU A 265 4.00 -7.55 -6.27
CA LEU A 265 3.68 -8.19 -4.99
C LEU A 265 3.50 -7.17 -3.85
N MET A 266 3.68 -5.87 -4.11
CA MET A 266 3.53 -4.86 -3.08
C MET A 266 2.06 -4.61 -2.74
N PRO A 267 1.68 -4.64 -1.45
CA PRO A 267 0.32 -4.30 -1.06
C PRO A 267 0.13 -2.78 -1.15
N CYS A 268 -0.43 -2.27 -2.24
CA CYS A 268 -0.90 -0.89 -2.32
C CYS A 268 -2.36 -0.82 -2.75
N GLY A 269 -3.12 0.11 -2.16
CA GLY A 269 -4.57 0.21 -2.34
C GLY A 269 -5.05 0.20 -3.80
N PRO A 270 -4.47 1.01 -4.70
CA PRO A 270 -4.87 0.99 -6.11
C PRO A 270 -4.57 -0.34 -6.81
N LEU A 271 -3.41 -0.95 -6.54
CA LEU A 271 -3.08 -2.26 -7.08
C LEU A 271 -4.07 -3.32 -6.58
N GLN A 272 -4.43 -3.29 -5.30
CA GLN A 272 -5.41 -4.22 -4.73
C GLN A 272 -6.79 -4.06 -5.33
N ALA A 273 -7.25 -2.82 -5.53
CA ALA A 273 -8.52 -2.56 -6.21
C ALA A 273 -8.52 -3.17 -7.62
N MET A 274 -7.43 -3.02 -8.37
CA MET A 274 -7.29 -3.60 -9.70
C MET A 274 -7.11 -5.11 -9.69
N GLN A 275 -6.49 -5.70 -8.67
CA GLN A 275 -6.44 -7.15 -8.50
C GLN A 275 -7.82 -7.73 -8.15
N ILE A 276 -8.64 -7.04 -7.35
CA ILE A 276 -10.03 -7.45 -7.08
C ILE A 276 -10.87 -7.30 -8.35
N TYR A 277 -10.64 -6.26 -9.15
CA TYR A 277 -11.24 -6.13 -10.48
C TYR A 277 -10.85 -7.30 -11.38
N ALA A 278 -9.55 -7.62 -11.48
CA ALA A 278 -9.03 -8.73 -12.26
C ALA A 278 -9.65 -10.06 -11.81
N LEU A 279 -9.71 -10.31 -10.50
CA LEU A 279 -10.42 -11.45 -9.90
C LEU A 279 -11.89 -11.49 -10.35
N GLY A 280 -12.56 -10.34 -10.40
CA GLY A 280 -13.94 -10.22 -10.88
C GLY A 280 -14.13 -10.53 -12.36
N THR A 281 -13.07 -10.53 -13.18
CA THR A 281 -13.16 -10.88 -14.61
C THR A 281 -13.34 -12.37 -14.86
N GLY A 282 -12.97 -13.22 -13.89
CA GLY A 282 -13.08 -14.67 -13.99
C GLY A 282 -12.31 -15.30 -15.17
N SER A 283 -11.31 -14.62 -15.72
CA SER A 283 -10.52 -15.11 -16.85
C SER A 283 -9.08 -14.67 -16.73
N PHE A 284 -8.14 -15.58 -17.00
CA PHE A 284 -6.71 -15.24 -17.07
C PHE A 284 -6.46 -14.11 -18.06
N TYR A 285 -7.01 -14.23 -19.27
CA TYR A 285 -6.75 -13.28 -20.35
C TYR A 285 -7.32 -11.89 -20.05
N ARG A 286 -8.58 -11.82 -19.58
CA ARG A 286 -9.20 -10.53 -19.23
C ARG A 286 -8.49 -9.88 -18.04
N GLY A 287 -8.20 -10.64 -16.99
CA GLY A 287 -7.43 -10.15 -15.84
C GLY A 287 -6.04 -9.64 -16.22
N ALA A 288 -5.32 -10.36 -17.09
CA ALA A 288 -4.01 -9.94 -17.57
C ALA A 288 -4.09 -8.65 -18.39
N MET A 289 -5.00 -8.56 -19.37
CA MET A 289 -5.17 -7.37 -20.19
C MET A 289 -5.57 -6.15 -19.36
N SER A 290 -6.50 -6.31 -18.42
CA SER A 290 -6.90 -5.23 -17.53
C SER A 290 -5.73 -4.66 -16.72
N MET A 291 -4.88 -5.55 -16.18
CA MET A 291 -3.70 -5.15 -15.43
C MET A 291 -2.57 -4.61 -16.32
N PHE A 292 -2.47 -5.07 -17.56
CA PHE A 292 -1.52 -4.55 -18.55
C PHE A 292 -1.83 -3.09 -18.89
N PHE A 293 -3.07 -2.77 -19.26
CA PHE A 293 -3.49 -1.41 -19.59
C PHE A 293 -3.38 -0.48 -18.38
N PHE A 294 -3.81 -0.94 -17.21
CA PHE A 294 -3.60 -0.20 -15.96
C PHE A 294 -2.12 0.08 -15.71
N SER A 295 -1.25 -0.93 -15.82
CA SER A 295 0.18 -0.77 -15.55
C SER A 295 0.85 0.14 -16.57
N ILE A 296 0.53 0.01 -17.87
CA ILE A 296 1.03 0.91 -18.92
C ILE A 296 0.58 2.35 -18.66
N GLY A 297 -0.65 2.55 -18.20
CA GLY A 297 -1.13 3.87 -17.77
C GLY A 297 -0.22 4.52 -16.71
N THR A 298 0.40 3.72 -15.84
CA THR A 298 1.32 4.26 -14.82
C THR A 298 2.71 4.64 -15.34
N VAL A 299 3.10 4.16 -16.52
CA VAL A 299 4.47 4.30 -17.05
C VAL A 299 4.83 5.74 -17.42
N PRO A 300 4.02 6.52 -18.17
CA PRO A 300 4.41 7.86 -18.64
C PRO A 300 4.87 8.79 -17.51
N LEU A 301 4.09 8.86 -16.43
CA LEU A 301 4.38 9.73 -15.30
C LEU A 301 5.53 9.19 -14.42
N MET A 302 5.64 7.86 -14.25
CA MET A 302 6.79 7.27 -13.55
C MET A 302 8.10 7.42 -14.31
N PHE A 303 8.04 7.30 -15.64
CA PHE A 303 9.17 7.52 -16.54
C PHE A 303 9.62 8.98 -16.53
N GLY A 304 8.67 9.91 -16.67
CA GLY A 304 8.92 11.34 -16.55
C GLY A 304 9.53 11.72 -15.20
N PHE A 305 8.98 11.19 -14.10
CA PHE A 305 9.57 11.39 -12.78
C PHE A 305 11.01 10.85 -12.70
N GLY A 306 11.28 9.66 -13.24
CA GLY A 306 12.64 9.11 -13.31
C GLY A 306 13.61 10.01 -14.10
N ALA A 307 13.18 10.58 -15.22
CA ALA A 307 13.98 11.49 -16.03
C ALA A 307 14.29 12.81 -15.32
N VAL A 308 13.30 13.40 -14.63
CA VAL A 308 13.43 14.69 -13.94
C VAL A 308 14.08 14.52 -12.56
N SER A 309 14.07 13.30 -12.00
CA SER A 309 14.57 13.04 -10.65
C SER A 309 16.04 13.38 -10.42
N SER A 310 16.88 13.36 -11.46
CA SER A 310 18.28 13.79 -11.37
C SER A 310 18.43 15.32 -11.20
N LEU A 311 17.40 16.09 -11.51
CA LEU A 311 17.35 17.54 -11.32
C LEU A 311 16.77 17.92 -9.94
N ILE A 312 16.24 16.94 -9.21
CA ILE A 312 15.60 17.16 -7.91
C ILE A 312 16.66 17.21 -6.82
N SER A 313 16.69 18.33 -6.07
CA SER A 313 17.60 18.48 -4.93
C SER A 313 17.34 17.45 -3.81
N SER A 314 18.40 17.03 -3.12
CA SER A 314 18.32 16.11 -1.98
C SER A 314 17.42 16.63 -0.84
N LYS A 315 17.30 17.96 -0.69
CA LYS A 315 16.39 18.62 0.26
C LYS A 315 14.92 18.44 -0.13
N PHE A 316 14.60 18.58 -1.41
CA PHE A 316 13.23 18.34 -1.92
C PHE A 316 12.85 16.87 -1.79
N SER A 317 13.73 15.95 -2.20
CA SER A 317 13.50 14.50 -2.07
C SER A 317 13.18 14.10 -0.63
N ARG A 318 13.89 14.66 0.37
CA ARG A 318 13.62 14.40 1.79
C ARG A 318 12.27 14.92 2.28
N ARG A 319 11.82 16.10 1.81
CA ARG A 319 10.47 16.64 2.11
C ARG A 319 9.39 15.80 1.43
N MET A 320 9.60 15.45 0.17
CA MET A 320 8.71 14.60 -0.62
C MET A 320 8.52 13.22 0.02
N MET A 321 9.59 12.59 0.52
CA MET A 321 9.51 11.31 1.24
C MET A 321 8.67 11.39 2.51
N LYS A 322 8.77 12.49 3.28
CA LYS A 322 7.91 12.72 4.45
C LYS A 322 6.44 12.88 4.07
N ALA A 323 6.15 13.67 3.03
CA ALA A 323 4.79 13.83 2.52
C ALA A 323 4.22 12.50 2.00
N SER A 324 5.04 11.71 1.31
CA SER A 324 4.67 10.39 0.78
C SER A 324 4.40 9.39 1.90
N ALA A 325 5.17 9.43 2.97
CA ALA A 325 4.95 8.59 4.14
C ALA A 325 3.60 8.88 4.82
N VAL A 326 3.24 10.17 4.98
CA VAL A 326 1.93 10.58 5.49
C VAL A 326 0.80 10.08 4.58
N LEU A 327 0.94 10.23 3.27
CA LEU A 327 -0.03 9.73 2.28
C LEU A 327 -0.20 8.20 2.38
N VAL A 328 0.89 7.45 2.49
CA VAL A 328 0.87 5.98 2.62
C VAL A 328 0.16 5.55 3.91
N ILE A 329 0.38 6.26 5.03
CA ILE A 329 -0.34 5.99 6.30
C ILE A 329 -1.84 6.22 6.12
N ILE A 330 -2.24 7.35 5.53
CA ILE A 330 -3.66 7.66 5.28
C ILE A 330 -4.32 6.56 4.43
N LEU A 331 -3.65 6.16 3.34
CA LEU A 331 -4.16 5.09 2.47
C LEU A 331 -4.21 3.74 3.17
N GLY A 332 -3.24 3.44 4.05
CA GLY A 332 -3.27 2.26 4.89
C GLY A 332 -4.45 2.25 5.86
N ILE A 333 -4.79 3.39 6.48
CA ILE A 333 -5.97 3.53 7.35
C ILE A 333 -7.25 3.30 6.55
N VAL A 334 -7.38 3.97 5.39
CA VAL A 334 -8.55 3.82 4.50
C VAL A 334 -8.71 2.36 4.06
N MET A 335 -7.61 1.70 3.68
CA MET A 335 -7.63 0.31 3.23
C MET A 335 -7.97 -0.67 4.35
N THR A 336 -7.49 -0.41 5.58
CA THR A 336 -7.87 -1.19 6.76
C THR A 336 -9.37 -1.07 7.03
N GLY A 337 -9.92 0.16 6.97
CA GLY A 337 -11.36 0.41 7.10
C GLY A 337 -12.19 -0.32 6.05
N ARG A 338 -11.78 -0.28 4.77
CA ARG A 338 -12.42 -1.06 3.69
C ARG A 338 -12.39 -2.56 3.97
N GLY A 339 -11.29 -3.06 4.53
CA GLY A 339 -11.14 -4.47 4.88
C GLY A 339 -12.09 -4.90 6.00
N PHE A 340 -12.28 -4.08 7.03
CA PHE A 340 -13.32 -4.30 8.04
C PHE A 340 -14.71 -4.37 7.41
N ASN A 341 -15.05 -3.43 6.52
CA ASN A 341 -16.33 -3.43 5.82
C ASN A 341 -16.57 -4.71 5.00
N LEU A 342 -15.59 -5.12 4.18
CA LEU A 342 -15.67 -6.34 3.38
C LEU A 342 -15.79 -7.60 4.25
N SER A 343 -15.15 -7.61 5.42
CA SER A 343 -15.21 -8.75 6.35
C SER A 343 -16.52 -8.88 7.12
N GLY A 344 -17.35 -7.83 7.12
CA GLY A 344 -18.55 -7.75 7.96
C GLY A 344 -18.24 -7.52 9.45
N LEU A 345 -16.98 -7.25 9.82
CA LEU A 345 -16.59 -6.84 11.16
C LEU A 345 -16.87 -5.34 11.32
N ASN A 346 -17.79 -5.01 12.22
CA ASN A 346 -18.17 -3.63 12.51
C ASN A 346 -17.05 -2.90 13.25
N ILE A 347 -16.45 -1.89 12.62
CA ILE A 347 -15.87 -0.77 13.36
C ILE A 347 -16.72 0.45 13.02
N ALA A 348 -17.58 0.84 13.95
CA ALA A 348 -18.50 1.95 13.80
C ALA A 348 -17.72 3.26 13.64
N PHE A 349 -17.52 3.69 12.38
CA PHE A 349 -17.03 5.03 12.04
C PHE A 349 -18.13 5.93 11.45
N ALA A 350 -19.35 5.42 11.29
CA ALA A 350 -20.47 6.17 10.72
C ALA A 350 -21.67 6.18 11.70
N ASN A 351 -21.86 7.30 12.39
CA ASN A 351 -23.14 7.71 12.97
C ASN A 351 -24.08 8.11 11.82
N GLN A 352 -24.70 7.16 11.13
CA GLN A 352 -25.79 7.46 10.21
C GLN A 352 -27.09 7.10 10.88
N LYS A 353 -27.95 8.08 11.16
CA LYS A 353 -29.29 7.81 11.69
C LYS A 353 -30.08 6.95 10.69
N ALA A 354 -30.64 5.84 11.15
CA ALA A 354 -31.54 5.03 10.34
C ALA A 354 -32.81 5.81 10.02
N LYS A 355 -33.12 5.96 8.73
CA LYS A 355 -34.34 6.62 8.25
C LYS A 355 -35.44 5.63 7.83
N ASN A 356 -35.07 4.38 7.54
CA ASN A 356 -35.96 3.41 6.92
C ASN A 356 -36.26 2.27 7.90
N ILE A 357 -37.42 2.32 8.54
CA ILE A 357 -37.89 1.28 9.47
C ILE A 357 -38.85 0.35 8.71
N ALA A 358 -38.65 -0.96 8.83
CA ALA A 358 -39.50 -1.95 8.17
C ALA A 358 -40.92 -1.95 8.75
N ARG A 359 -41.91 -2.24 7.91
CA ARG A 359 -43.32 -2.45 8.32
C ARG A 359 -43.66 -3.92 8.20
N ILE A 360 -44.33 -4.47 9.21
CA ILE A 360 -44.75 -5.87 9.20
C ILE A 360 -46.13 -5.98 8.55
N GLU A 361 -46.23 -6.72 7.45
CA GLU A 361 -47.47 -7.03 6.76
C GLU A 361 -47.51 -8.53 6.44
N ASN A 362 -48.60 -9.22 6.82
CA ASN A 362 -48.79 -10.67 6.56
C ASN A 362 -47.62 -11.57 7.02
N GLY A 363 -46.98 -11.24 8.15
CA GLY A 363 -45.85 -12.02 8.68
C GLY A 363 -44.52 -11.79 7.98
N VAL A 364 -44.43 -10.81 7.08
CA VAL A 364 -43.20 -10.40 6.37
C VAL A 364 -42.90 -8.94 6.67
N GLN A 365 -41.62 -8.61 6.85
CA GLN A 365 -41.17 -7.24 7.04
C GLN A 365 -40.84 -6.61 5.70
N LEU A 366 -41.57 -5.57 5.32
CA LEU A 366 -41.37 -4.82 4.09
C LEU A 366 -40.56 -3.55 4.40
N VAL A 367 -39.45 -3.38 3.69
CA VAL A 367 -38.66 -2.15 3.74
C VAL A 367 -38.23 -1.76 2.33
N THR A 368 -38.32 -0.46 2.02
CA THR A 368 -37.93 0.08 0.73
C THR A 368 -36.87 1.15 0.92
N THR A 369 -35.84 1.12 0.09
CA THR A 369 -34.79 2.13 0.07
C THR A 369 -34.50 2.59 -1.35
N GLU A 370 -34.07 3.83 -1.51
CA GLU A 370 -33.61 4.37 -2.80
C GLU A 370 -32.09 4.27 -2.92
N MET A 371 -31.62 3.88 -4.10
CA MET A 371 -30.21 3.72 -4.40
C MET A 371 -29.61 5.08 -4.80
N LYS A 372 -28.67 5.59 -4.01
CA LYS A 372 -27.89 6.80 -4.31
C LYS A 372 -26.45 6.47 -4.73
N SER A 373 -25.89 7.21 -5.69
CA SER A 373 -24.57 6.98 -6.27
C SER A 373 -23.42 6.86 -5.26
N GLY A 374 -23.51 7.53 -4.10
CA GLY A 374 -22.41 7.61 -3.12
C GLY A 374 -22.71 7.15 -1.68
N SER A 375 -23.94 6.75 -1.35
CA SER A 375 -24.32 6.37 0.03
C SER A 375 -25.38 5.28 0.04
N TYR A 376 -25.35 4.45 1.08
CA TYR A 376 -26.38 3.47 1.35
C TYR A 376 -27.18 3.89 2.58
N ASP A 377 -28.52 3.86 2.47
CA ASP A 377 -29.40 4.29 3.56
C ASP A 377 -29.66 3.13 4.54
N PRO A 378 -29.31 3.28 5.84
CA PRO A 378 -29.51 2.22 6.82
C PRO A 378 -30.98 1.86 7.00
N ILE A 379 -31.23 0.56 7.26
CA ILE A 379 -32.56 0.00 7.49
C ILE A 379 -32.67 -0.60 8.89
N VAL A 380 -33.87 -0.61 9.46
CA VAL A 380 -34.18 -1.25 10.75
C VAL A 380 -35.17 -2.38 10.53
N VAL A 381 -34.87 -3.55 11.08
CA VAL A 381 -35.68 -4.78 10.95
C VAL A 381 -35.76 -5.50 12.29
N GLN A 382 -36.75 -6.36 12.46
CA GLN A 382 -36.96 -7.21 13.62
C GLN A 382 -36.26 -8.56 13.48
N LYS A 383 -35.74 -9.08 14.58
CA LYS A 383 -35.25 -10.46 14.68
C LYS A 383 -36.41 -11.45 14.50
N GLY A 384 -36.15 -12.56 13.81
CA GLY A 384 -37.05 -13.71 13.71
C GLY A 384 -38.16 -13.61 12.68
N VAL A 385 -38.26 -12.50 11.92
CA VAL A 385 -39.29 -12.31 10.88
C VAL A 385 -38.63 -12.16 9.51
N LEU A 386 -39.18 -12.78 8.46
CA LEU A 386 -38.61 -12.72 7.11
C LEU A 386 -38.61 -11.27 6.61
N VAL A 387 -37.46 -10.77 6.16
CA VAL A 387 -37.31 -9.44 5.57
C VAL A 387 -37.43 -9.55 4.06
N ARG A 388 -38.28 -8.73 3.47
CA ARG A 388 -38.31 -8.43 2.03
C ARG A 388 -37.92 -6.97 1.83
N TRP A 389 -36.68 -6.78 1.41
CA TRP A 389 -36.09 -5.47 1.20
C TRP A 389 -36.08 -5.13 -0.30
N THR A 390 -36.79 -4.08 -0.68
CA THR A 390 -36.81 -3.54 -2.05
C THR A 390 -35.84 -2.37 -2.17
N ILE A 391 -34.86 -2.49 -3.05
CA ILE A 391 -33.96 -1.41 -3.43
C ILE A 391 -34.43 -0.85 -4.77
N LYS A 392 -34.94 0.39 -4.76
CA LYS A 392 -35.28 1.14 -5.96
C LYS A 392 -34.02 1.74 -6.55
N ALA A 393 -33.70 1.38 -7.78
CA ALA A 393 -32.47 1.82 -8.42
C ALA A 393 -32.77 2.55 -9.73
N ASP A 394 -32.55 3.86 -9.73
CA ASP A 394 -32.63 4.67 -10.95
C ASP A 394 -31.39 4.44 -11.83
N GLU A 395 -31.59 4.47 -13.14
CA GLU A 395 -30.52 4.24 -14.11
C GLU A 395 -29.39 5.28 -14.00
N SER A 396 -29.72 6.54 -13.68
CA SER A 396 -28.75 7.62 -13.48
C SER A 396 -27.92 7.48 -12.19
N GLU A 397 -28.44 6.78 -11.19
CA GLU A 397 -27.79 6.60 -9.88
C GLU A 397 -26.99 5.30 -9.80
N LEU A 398 -27.33 4.32 -10.66
CA LEU A 398 -26.60 3.06 -10.77
C LEU A 398 -25.24 3.27 -11.45
N ASN A 399 -24.20 2.77 -10.80
CA ASN A 399 -22.86 2.72 -11.36
C ASN A 399 -22.14 1.47 -10.86
N GLY A 400 -20.98 1.17 -11.41
CA GLY A 400 -20.23 0.01 -10.95
C GLY A 400 -19.52 0.21 -9.62
N CYS A 401 -19.60 1.36 -8.93
CA CYS A 401 -19.17 1.50 -7.53
C CYS A 401 -20.24 1.05 -6.54
N ASN A 402 -21.52 1.18 -6.86
CA ASN A 402 -22.64 0.80 -5.99
C ASN A 402 -23.35 -0.52 -6.38
N ASN A 403 -22.97 -1.12 -7.52
CA ASN A 403 -23.50 -2.39 -8.02
C ASN A 403 -22.38 -3.43 -8.27
N PRO A 404 -22.46 -4.66 -7.74
CA PRO A 404 -23.52 -5.24 -6.91
C PRO A 404 -23.45 -4.85 -5.43
N VAL A 405 -24.61 -4.93 -4.76
CA VAL A 405 -24.74 -4.83 -3.31
C VAL A 405 -24.41 -6.18 -2.68
N THR A 406 -23.67 -6.16 -1.58
CA THR A 406 -23.24 -7.36 -0.86
C THR A 406 -23.61 -7.28 0.61
N ILE A 407 -24.14 -8.38 1.16
CA ILE A 407 -24.43 -8.54 2.59
C ILE A 407 -23.56 -9.69 3.12
N PRO A 408 -22.34 -9.41 3.59
CA PRO A 408 -21.36 -10.45 3.93
C PRO A 408 -21.83 -11.45 4.98
N LYS A 409 -22.66 -11.04 5.96
CA LYS A 409 -23.16 -11.94 7.02
C LYS A 409 -24.00 -13.09 6.45
N TYR A 410 -24.77 -12.82 5.40
CA TYR A 410 -25.65 -13.81 4.76
C TYR A 410 -25.10 -14.38 3.46
N ASN A 411 -23.87 -13.99 3.06
CA ASN A 411 -23.28 -14.34 1.78
C ASN A 411 -24.17 -13.99 0.57
N ILE A 412 -24.96 -12.91 0.69
CA ILE A 412 -25.85 -12.44 -0.38
C ILE A 412 -25.08 -11.45 -1.25
N VAL A 413 -25.13 -11.64 -2.57
CA VAL A 413 -24.63 -10.71 -3.59
C VAL A 413 -25.76 -10.42 -4.56
N LYS A 414 -26.33 -9.22 -4.50
CA LYS A 414 -27.44 -8.79 -5.37
C LYS A 414 -26.90 -7.84 -6.45
N LYS A 415 -26.93 -8.28 -7.71
CA LYS A 415 -26.75 -7.39 -8.86
C LYS A 415 -28.02 -6.56 -9.00
N LEU A 416 -27.87 -5.24 -9.03
CA LEU A 416 -28.96 -4.30 -9.22
C LEU A 416 -29.24 -4.10 -10.71
N VAL A 417 -30.50 -4.00 -11.07
CA VAL A 417 -31.00 -3.55 -12.39
C VAL A 417 -31.84 -2.29 -12.21
N PRO A 418 -32.00 -1.44 -13.24
CA PRO A 418 -32.92 -0.30 -13.16
C PRO A 418 -34.32 -0.75 -12.72
N GLY A 419 -34.92 -0.04 -11.77
CA GLY A 419 -36.20 -0.37 -11.14
C GLY A 419 -36.07 -1.09 -9.78
N ASP A 420 -37.02 -1.99 -9.50
CA ASP A 420 -37.15 -2.62 -8.19
C ASP A 420 -36.30 -3.89 -8.05
N ASN A 421 -35.45 -3.92 -7.03
CA ASN A 421 -34.58 -5.05 -6.73
C ASN A 421 -34.89 -5.63 -5.35
N VAL A 422 -35.42 -6.85 -5.31
CA VAL A 422 -35.80 -7.49 -4.05
C VAL A 422 -34.66 -8.36 -3.49
N ILE A 423 -34.39 -8.22 -2.19
CA ILE A 423 -33.51 -9.06 -1.39
C ILE A 423 -34.34 -9.63 -0.23
N GLU A 424 -34.30 -10.95 -0.06
CA GLU A 424 -34.98 -11.63 1.04
C GLU A 424 -33.96 -12.31 1.96
N PHE A 425 -34.13 -12.12 3.28
CA PHE A 425 -33.28 -12.76 4.30
C PHE A 425 -34.00 -12.80 5.65
N MET A 426 -33.58 -13.72 6.53
CA MET A 426 -34.13 -13.85 7.88
C MET A 426 -33.07 -13.52 8.93
N PRO A 427 -33.21 -12.44 9.69
CA PRO A 427 -32.29 -12.11 10.78
C PRO A 427 -32.59 -12.92 12.04
N LEU A 428 -31.62 -13.72 12.50
CA LEU A 428 -31.78 -14.60 13.67
C LEU A 428 -31.18 -14.03 14.96
N GLU A 429 -30.43 -12.93 14.88
CA GLU A 429 -29.71 -12.32 15.99
C GLU A 429 -29.86 -10.81 15.93
N THR A 430 -29.99 -10.18 17.09
CA THR A 430 -29.97 -8.73 17.22
C THR A 430 -28.57 -8.17 17.00
N GLY A 431 -28.53 -6.89 16.60
CA GLY A 431 -27.29 -6.16 16.35
C GLY A 431 -27.23 -5.55 14.96
N ASN A 432 -26.07 -5.02 14.59
CA ASN A 432 -25.87 -4.33 13.32
C ASN A 432 -25.25 -5.28 12.30
N ILE A 433 -25.91 -5.43 11.15
CA ILE A 433 -25.40 -6.22 10.02
C ILE A 433 -24.93 -5.26 8.95
N ASN A 434 -23.64 -5.31 8.62
CA ASN A 434 -23.09 -4.45 7.58
C ASN A 434 -23.49 -4.96 6.18
N TYR A 435 -23.80 -4.03 5.28
CA TYR A 435 -23.89 -4.28 3.85
C TYR A 435 -23.10 -3.23 3.09
N THR A 436 -22.49 -3.64 1.99
CA THR A 436 -21.50 -2.82 1.30
C THR A 436 -21.48 -3.11 -0.19
N CYS A 437 -20.94 -2.18 -0.98
CA CYS A 437 -20.67 -2.45 -2.37
C CYS A 437 -19.58 -3.52 -2.49
N TRP A 438 -19.44 -4.12 -3.67
CA TRP A 438 -18.43 -5.18 -3.90
C TRP A 438 -16.98 -4.77 -3.58
N MET A 439 -16.67 -3.48 -3.45
CA MET A 439 -15.35 -2.95 -3.05
C MET A 439 -15.22 -2.58 -1.57
N GLY A 440 -16.29 -2.61 -0.76
CA GLY A 440 -16.20 -2.22 0.66
C GLY A 440 -16.19 -0.71 0.92
N MET A 441 -16.34 0.11 -0.13
CA MET A 441 -16.16 1.58 -0.06
C MET A 441 -17.43 2.29 0.39
N ILE A 442 -18.56 1.97 -0.25
CA ILE A 442 -19.89 2.43 0.13
C ILE A 442 -20.45 1.36 1.06
N ASN A 443 -20.89 1.76 2.25
CA ASN A 443 -21.45 0.86 3.24
C ASN A 443 -22.69 1.49 3.89
N GLY A 444 -23.52 0.63 4.44
CA GLY A 444 -24.64 0.96 5.30
C GLY A 444 -24.87 -0.21 6.27
N TYR A 445 -25.81 -0.07 7.19
CA TYR A 445 -26.10 -1.14 8.14
C TYR A 445 -27.59 -1.47 8.20
N ILE A 446 -27.86 -2.73 8.52
CA ILE A 446 -29.17 -3.28 8.82
C ILE A 446 -29.19 -3.44 10.34
N LYS A 447 -29.95 -2.61 11.04
CA LYS A 447 -30.16 -2.68 12.49
C LYS A 447 -31.21 -3.74 12.77
N VAL A 448 -30.81 -4.84 13.39
CA VAL A 448 -31.73 -5.87 13.86
C VAL A 448 -32.08 -5.61 15.32
N VAL A 449 -33.35 -5.35 15.60
CA VAL A 449 -33.92 -5.14 16.94
C VAL A 449 -34.77 -6.34 17.38
N ASP A 450 -35.02 -6.47 18.69
CA ASP A 450 -35.90 -7.53 19.20
C ASP A 450 -37.38 -7.25 18.87
N ASN A 451 -37.81 -5.99 18.96
CA ASN A 451 -39.16 -5.54 18.64
C ASN A 451 -39.11 -4.18 17.91
N LEU A 452 -39.77 -4.06 16.75
CA LEU A 452 -39.84 -2.80 15.99
C LEU A 452 -40.70 -1.73 16.67
N ASP A 453 -41.70 -2.13 17.45
CA ASP A 453 -42.65 -1.21 18.09
C ASP A 453 -42.03 -0.45 19.28
N GLU A 454 -40.88 -0.93 19.78
CA GLU A 454 -40.14 -0.35 20.92
C GLU A 454 -38.97 0.54 20.49
N VAL A 455 -38.77 0.74 19.18
CA VAL A 455 -37.61 1.48 18.66
C VAL A 455 -37.91 2.97 18.57
N ASP A 456 -37.28 3.78 19.42
CA ASP A 456 -37.25 5.23 19.23
C ASP A 456 -36.35 5.59 18.05
N VAL A 457 -36.93 6.22 17.02
CA VAL A 457 -36.25 6.69 15.80
C VAL A 457 -35.09 7.64 16.13
N ASN A 458 -35.12 8.30 17.28
CA ASN A 458 -34.10 9.24 17.72
C ASN A 458 -32.86 8.57 18.34
N ASP A 459 -32.99 7.34 18.82
CA ASP A 459 -31.92 6.59 19.51
C ASP A 459 -31.11 5.68 18.57
N ILE A 460 -31.51 5.59 17.30
CA ILE A 460 -30.79 4.80 16.30
C ILE A 460 -29.61 5.62 15.76
N LYS A 461 -28.44 5.47 16.40
CA LYS A 461 -27.15 6.04 15.95
C LYS A 461 -26.33 5.07 15.12
#